data_AF-A0A8S2WN92-F1
#
_entry.id   AF-A0A8S2WN92-F1
#
_cell.length_a   1.000
_cell.length_b   1.000
_cell.length_c   1.000
_cell.angle_alpha   90.00
_cell.angle_beta   90.00
_cell.angle_gamma   90.00
#
_symmetry.space_group_name_H-M   'P 1'
#
loop_
_entity.id
_entity.type
_entity.pdbx_description
1 polymer ?
#
loop_
_entity_poly.entity_id
_entity_poly.type
_entity_poly.pdbx_seq_one_letter_code
_entity_poly.pdbx_strand_id
1 'polypeptide(L)'
;VEHIHDYEQQHQIKQALILYNKLFDTHKPVIASNVKPHEITTIDHPPPTSKAYYSTPHKQEAMHQIIQELLQSGLIRKSYSNYAAP
;
A
#
# COMPACT_ATOMS: atom_id res chain seq x y z
N VAL A 1 -16.27 11.76 10.56
CA VAL A 1 -16.66 12.84 11.49
C VAL A 1 -18.17 13.04 11.56
N GLU A 2 -18.96 12.53 10.61
CA GLU A 2 -20.42 12.73 10.57
C GLU A 2 -21.19 11.96 11.66
N HIS A 3 -20.58 10.92 12.23
CA HIS A 3 -21.14 10.17 13.36
C HIS A 3 -20.96 10.86 14.72
N ILE A 4 -20.25 12.00 14.79
CA ILE A 4 -20.03 12.75 16.05
C ILE A 4 -21.15 13.77 16.20
N HIS A 5 -21.89 13.68 17.31
CA HIS A 5 -23.09 14.50 17.55
C HIS A 5 -22.79 15.84 18.24
N ASP A 6 -21.62 15.98 18.86
CA ASP A 6 -21.12 17.23 19.41
C ASP A 6 -20.51 18.10 18.30
N TYR A 7 -21.11 19.29 18.10
CA TYR A 7 -20.71 20.23 17.05
C TYR A 7 -19.32 20.84 17.27
N GLU A 8 -18.99 21.21 18.52
CA GLU A 8 -17.68 21.77 18.88
C GLU A 8 -16.58 20.75 18.61
N GLN A 9 -16.81 19.51 19.05
CA GLN A 9 -15.87 18.42 18.79
C GLN A 9 -15.72 18.15 17.29
N GLN A 10 -16.82 18.14 16.54
CA GLN A 10 -16.80 17.93 15.10
C GLN A 10 -15.98 19.02 14.39
N HIS A 11 -16.15 20.28 14.79
CA HIS A 11 -15.44 21.42 14.24
C HIS A 11 -13.93 21.34 14.54
N GLN A 12 -13.55 21.06 15.79
CA GLN A 12 -12.15 20.92 16.20
C GLN A 12 -11.44 19.79 15.43
N ILE A 13 -12.10 18.64 15.24
CA ILE A 13 -11.54 17.52 14.48
C ILE A 13 -11.34 17.90 13.01
N LYS A 14 -12.32 18.56 12.38
CA LYS A 14 -12.19 19.02 10.99
C LYS A 14 -11.02 20.00 10.84
N GLN A 15 -10.88 20.95 11.76
CA GLN A 15 -9.75 21.88 11.76
C GLN A 15 -8.42 21.16 11.93
N ALA A 16 -8.33 20.18 12.83
CA ALA A 16 -7.11 19.39 13.02
C ALA A 16 -6.74 18.58 11.77
N LEU A 17 -7.72 17.94 11.12
CA LEU A 17 -7.50 17.20 9.87
C LEU A 17 -7.02 18.11 8.73
N ILE A 18 -7.52 19.34 8.66
CA ILE A 18 -7.06 20.33 7.67
C ILE A 18 -5.64 20.82 8.00
N LEU A 19 -5.40 21.17 9.26
CA LEU A 19 -4.10 21.69 9.72
C LEU A 19 -2.98 20.68 9.53
N TYR A 20 -3.26 19.41 9.83
CA TYR A 20 -2.33 18.30 9.70
C TYR A 20 -2.62 17.44 8.47
N ASN A 21 -3.13 18.04 7.39
CA ASN A 21 -3.54 17.31 6.18
C ASN A 21 -2.46 16.36 5.66
N LYS A 22 -1.19 16.76 5.71
CA LYS A 22 -0.06 15.95 5.24
C LYS A 22 0.12 14.65 6.02
N LEU A 23 -0.26 14.63 7.30
CA LEU A 23 -0.19 13.44 8.16
C LEU A 23 -1.40 12.52 7.98
N PHE A 24 -2.56 13.10 7.64
CA PHE A 24 -3.82 12.39 7.50
C PHE A 24 -4.26 12.23 6.03
N ASP A 25 -3.40 12.54 5.06
CA ASP A 25 -3.68 12.38 3.64
C ASP A 25 -3.75 10.90 3.31
N THR A 26 -4.97 10.38 3.15
CA THR A 26 -5.22 9.00 2.76
C THR A 26 -5.30 8.82 1.24
N HIS A 27 -5.21 9.90 0.46
CA HIS A 27 -5.27 9.83 -1.00
C HIS A 27 -3.97 9.36 -1.63
N LYS A 28 -2.85 9.44 -0.89
CA LYS A 28 -1.53 9.09 -1.40
C LYS A 28 -0.84 8.11 -0.46
N PRO A 29 -0.26 7.02 -1.01
CA PRO A 29 0.64 6.19 -0.21
C PRO A 29 1.87 7.01 0.20
N VAL A 30 2.23 6.92 1.48
CA VAL A 30 3.42 7.59 2.02
C VAL A 30 4.58 6.60 2.02
N ILE A 31 5.64 6.91 1.28
CA ILE A 31 6.92 6.21 1.39
C ILE A 31 7.76 6.93 2.45
N ALA A 32 8.14 6.22 3.49
CA ALA A 32 9.02 6.77 4.52
C ALA A 32 10.42 7.02 3.93
N SER A 33 10.91 8.27 4.03
CA SER A 33 12.16 8.71 3.39
C SER A 33 13.43 8.37 4.19
N ASN A 34 13.29 8.06 5.48
CA ASN A 34 14.41 7.87 6.42
C ASN A 34 14.48 6.43 6.96
N VAL A 35 14.28 5.44 6.09
CA VAL A 35 14.25 4.03 6.49
C VAL A 35 15.56 3.36 6.14
N LYS A 36 16.20 2.72 7.12
CA LYS A 36 17.30 1.79 6.87
C LYS A 36 16.74 0.55 6.16
N PRO A 37 17.33 0.08 5.04
CA PRO A 37 16.89 -1.14 4.38
C PRO A 37 16.76 -2.29 5.38
N HIS A 38 15.61 -2.96 5.37
CA HIS A 38 15.36 -4.13 6.21
C HIS A 38 15.97 -5.37 5.54
N GLU A 39 16.74 -6.13 6.31
CA GLU A 39 17.32 -7.41 5.87
C GLU A 39 16.50 -8.57 6.43
N ILE A 40 16.11 -9.51 5.55
CA ILE A 40 15.39 -10.73 5.92
C ILE A 40 16.37 -11.89 5.80
N THR A 41 16.67 -12.55 6.92
CA THR A 41 17.56 -13.70 6.97
C THR A 41 16.82 -14.97 6.50
N THR A 42 17.41 -15.71 5.57
CA THR A 42 16.88 -16.97 5.05
C THR A 42 17.74 -18.16 5.51
N ILE A 43 17.17 -19.35 5.44
CA ILE A 43 17.90 -20.62 5.60
C ILE A 43 18.42 -21.14 4.25
N ASP A 44 19.34 -22.12 4.29
CA ASP A 44 20.01 -22.68 3.10
C ASP A 44 19.09 -23.63 2.30
N HIS A 45 18.04 -23.07 1.70
CA HIS A 45 17.14 -23.76 0.79
C HIS A 45 17.06 -23.05 -0.56
N PRO A 46 16.82 -23.80 -1.65
CA PRO A 46 16.57 -23.18 -2.94
C PRO A 46 15.31 -22.29 -2.87
N PRO A 47 15.28 -21.19 -3.64
CA PRO A 47 14.14 -20.27 -3.65
C PRO A 47 12.88 -20.98 -4.16
N PRO A 48 11.75 -20.95 -3.43
CA PRO A 48 10.50 -21.49 -3.92
C PRO A 48 9.94 -20.64 -5.08
N THR A 49 9.45 -21.33 -6.11
CA THR A 49 8.82 -20.71 -7.29
C THR A 49 7.48 -21.41 -7.57
N SER A 50 6.39 -20.66 -7.50
CA SER A 50 5.03 -21.16 -7.79
C SER A 50 4.39 -20.38 -8.93
N LYS A 51 3.52 -21.05 -9.71
CA LYS A 51 2.74 -20.40 -10.77
C LYS A 51 1.54 -19.68 -10.17
N ALA A 52 1.25 -18.47 -10.66
CA ALA A 52 0.07 -17.71 -10.28
C ALA A 52 -1.22 -18.51 -10.49
N TYR A 53 -2.19 -18.33 -9.59
CA TYR A 53 -3.50 -18.95 -9.74
C TYR A 53 -4.29 -18.33 -10.89
N TYR A 54 -5.23 -19.11 -11.42
CA TYR A 54 -6.20 -18.58 -12.35
C TYR A 54 -7.04 -17.48 -11.68
N SER A 55 -7.18 -16.36 -12.38
CA SER A 55 -8.02 -15.23 -11.97
C SER A 55 -9.02 -14.93 -13.06
N THR A 56 -10.27 -14.64 -12.68
CA THR A 56 -11.33 -14.29 -13.64
C THR A 56 -11.02 -12.95 -14.31
N PRO A 57 -11.52 -12.68 -15.53
CA PRO A 57 -11.23 -11.42 -16.24
C PRO A 57 -11.53 -10.16 -15.41
N HIS A 58 -12.68 -10.14 -14.73
CA HIS A 58 -13.04 -9.03 -13.84
C HIS A 58 -12.02 -8.80 -12.72
N LYS A 59 -11.51 -9.87 -12.11
CA LYS A 59 -10.47 -9.77 -11.07
C LYS A 59 -9.13 -9.33 -11.66
N GLN A 60 -8.80 -9.75 -12.88
CA GLN A 60 -7.59 -9.32 -13.57
C GLN A 60 -7.60 -7.81 -13.85
N GLU A 61 -8.74 -7.27 -14.30
CA GLU A 61 -8.91 -5.83 -14.53
C GLU A 61 -8.76 -5.01 -13.23
N ALA A 62 -9.45 -5.42 -12.16
CA ALA A 62 -9.32 -4.77 -10.86
C ALA A 62 -7.88 -4.84 -10.32
N MET A 63 -7.24 -6.01 -10.43
CA MET A 63 -5.84 -6.20 -10.04
C MET A 63 -4.90 -5.32 -10.86
N HIS A 64 -5.16 -5.18 -12.16
CA HIS A 64 -4.35 -4.33 -13.04
C HIS A 64 -4.34 -2.88 -12.57
N GLN A 65 -5.50 -2.32 -12.20
CA GLN A 65 -5.58 -0.94 -11.70
C GLN A 65 -4.76 -0.76 -10.41
N ILE A 66 -4.91 -1.68 -9.46
CA ILE A 66 -4.13 -1.67 -8.22
C ILE A 66 -2.62 -1.74 -8.51
N ILE A 67 -2.20 -2.63 -9.41
CA ILE A 67 -0.79 -2.77 -9.79
C ILE A 67 -0.26 -1.46 -10.41
N GLN A 68 -1.02 -0.78 -11.26
CA GLN A 68 -0.59 0.50 -11.84
C GLN A 68 -0.41 1.58 -10.78
N GLU A 69 -1.33 1.69 -9.82
CA GLU A 69 -1.22 2.65 -8.71
C GLU A 69 0.02 2.37 -7.83
N LEU A 70 0.30 1.10 -7.54
CA LEU A 70 1.46 0.69 -6.76
C LEU A 70 2.79 0.90 -7.51
N LEU A 71 2.79 0.72 -8.84
CA LEU A 71 3.94 1.03 -9.69
C LEU A 71 4.18 2.55 -9.75
N GLN A 72 3.13 3.33 -9.95
CA GLN A 72 3.21 4.79 -10.03
C GLN A 72 3.70 5.41 -8.71
N SER A 73 3.27 4.86 -7.57
CA SER A 73 3.73 5.29 -6.26
C SER A 73 5.16 4.84 -5.93
N GLY A 74 5.72 3.87 -6.66
CA GLY A 74 7.05 3.31 -6.40
C GLY A 74 7.09 2.29 -5.25
N LEU A 75 5.93 1.81 -4.77
CA LEU A 75 5.84 0.78 -3.74
C LEU A 75 6.25 -0.60 -4.26
N ILE A 76 5.99 -0.89 -5.53
CA ILE A 76 6.44 -2.11 -6.21
C ILE A 76 7.27 -1.76 -7.44
N ARG A 77 8.09 -2.71 -7.89
CA ARG A 77 8.89 -2.59 -9.11
C ARG A 77 9.02 -3.92 -9.82
N LYS A 78 9.27 -3.89 -11.12
CA LYS A 78 9.63 -5.09 -11.87
C LYS A 78 10.93 -5.69 -11.32
N SER A 79 10.94 -7.01 -11.16
CA SER A 79 12.13 -7.76 -10.78
C SER A 79 12.20 -9.08 -11.55
N TYR A 80 13.39 -9.68 -11.57
CA TYR A 80 13.65 -10.99 -12.15
C TYR A 80 14.03 -11.97 -11.03
N SER A 81 13.18 -12.03 -10.00
CA SER A 81 13.41 -12.84 -8.80
C SER A 81 13.27 -14.34 -9.08
N ASN A 82 14.12 -15.15 -8.46
CA ASN A 82 13.96 -16.61 -8.43
C ASN A 82 12.84 -17.04 -7.46
N TYR A 83 12.47 -16.17 -6.50
CA TYR A 83 11.32 -16.37 -5.61
C TYR A 83 10.04 -15.92 -6.31
N ALA A 84 9.01 -16.78 -6.33
CA ALA A 84 7.68 -16.43 -6.81
C ALA A 84 6.58 -17.13 -5.99
N ALA A 85 5.61 -16.34 -5.54
CA ALA A 85 4.41 -16.80 -4.85
C ALA A 85 3.16 -16.43 -5.68
N PRO A 86 2.10 -17.26 -5.64
CA PRO A 86 0.91 -17.09 -6.47
C PRO A 86 -0.09 -16.07 -5.94
#